data_AF-A0A2H1X314-F1
#
_entry.id   AF-A0A2H1X314-F1
#
_cell.length_a   1.000
_cell.length_b   1.000
_cell.length_c   1.000
_cell.angle_alpha   90.00
_cell.angle_beta   90.00
_cell.angle_gamma   90.00
#
_symmetry.space_group_name_H-M   'P 1'
#
loop_
_entity.id
_entity.type
_entity.pdbx_description
1 polymer ?
#
loop_
_entity_poly.entity_id
_entity_poly.type
_entity_poly.pdbx_seq_one_letter_code
_entity_poly.pdbx_strand_id
1 'polypeptide(L)'
;MVLKLYYLEDGPPSLSCRQTLEALEVPFEIVNVSFYHGEHMTEEFEKKNPQKELPVLEDDGFFLSESVAMMQYICDKFKPNSPLYPTDPKAR
;
A
#
# COMPACT_ATOMS: atom_id res chain seq x y z
N MET A 1 11.84 -9.61 6.56
CA MET A 1 10.39 -9.86 6.61
C MET A 1 9.79 -9.24 5.36
N VAL A 2 8.69 -9.78 4.84
CA VAL A 2 8.16 -9.40 3.51
C VAL A 2 7.02 -8.39 3.70
N LEU A 3 7.04 -7.31 2.92
CA LEU A 3 6.00 -6.26 2.88
C LEU A 3 4.63 -6.89 2.58
N LYS A 4 3.56 -6.44 3.23
CA LYS A 4 2.20 -6.92 2.93
C LYS A 4 1.31 -5.81 2.43
N LEU A 5 0.52 -6.12 1.41
CA LEU A 5 -0.51 -5.25 0.87
C LEU A 5 -1.89 -5.87 1.14
N TYR A 6 -2.63 -5.30 2.09
CA TYR A 6 -4.04 -5.61 2.31
C TYR A 6 -4.85 -5.00 1.17
N TYR A 7 -5.47 -5.85 0.36
CA TYR A 7 -5.78 -5.58 -1.03
C TYR A 7 -7.24 -5.92 -1.38
N LEU A 8 -7.85 -5.08 -2.21
CA LEU A 8 -9.13 -5.33 -2.88
C LEU A 8 -8.89 -5.45 -4.40
N GLU A 9 -9.30 -6.57 -5.00
CA GLU A 9 -9.02 -6.89 -6.40
C GLU A 9 -9.60 -5.91 -7.41
N ASP A 10 -10.85 -5.50 -7.20
CA ASP A 10 -11.59 -4.56 -8.04
C ASP A 10 -11.44 -3.10 -7.59
N GLY A 11 -10.57 -2.82 -6.60
CA GLY A 11 -10.33 -1.49 -6.06
C GLY A 11 -9.22 -0.74 -6.79
N PRO A 12 -9.49 0.38 -7.50
CA PRO A 12 -8.46 1.15 -8.20
C PRO A 12 -7.27 1.59 -7.32
N PRO A 13 -7.47 2.06 -6.06
CA PRO A 13 -6.35 2.40 -5.18
C PRO A 13 -5.44 1.21 -4.86
N SER A 14 -6.04 0.02 -4.69
CA SER A 14 -5.31 -1.23 -4.44
C SER A 14 -4.47 -1.63 -5.66
N LEU A 15 -5.04 -1.50 -6.86
CA LEU A 15 -4.34 -1.76 -8.12
C LEU A 15 -3.14 -0.83 -8.33
N SER A 16 -3.28 0.47 -8.04
CA SER A 16 -2.19 1.45 -8.17
C SER A 16 -1.00 1.13 -7.26
N CYS A 17 -1.26 0.75 -5.99
CA CYS A 17 -0.20 0.32 -5.08
C CYS A 17 0.49 -0.96 -5.56
N ARG A 18 -0.28 -1.95 -6.05
CA ARG A 18 0.27 -3.20 -6.60
C ARG A 18 1.18 -2.93 -7.80
N GLN A 19 0.72 -2.14 -8.76
CA GLN A 19 1.50 -1.76 -9.95
C GLN A 19 2.78 -1.02 -9.58
N THR A 20 2.74 -0.16 -8.55
CA THR A 20 3.94 0.54 -8.07
C THR A 20 4.97 -0.43 -7.49
N LEU A 21 4.54 -1.39 -6.67
CA LEU A 21 5.43 -2.42 -6.11
C LEU A 21 6.04 -3.30 -7.21
N GLU A 22 5.23 -3.73 -8.18
CA GLU A 22 5.67 -4.52 -9.33
C GLU A 22 6.67 -3.74 -10.21
N ALA A 23 6.36 -2.48 -10.55
CA ALA A 23 7.22 -1.63 -11.38
C ALA A 23 8.57 -1.33 -10.74
N LEU A 24 8.62 -1.31 -9.41
CA LEU A 24 9.85 -1.11 -8.62
C LEU A 24 10.51 -2.43 -8.22
N GLU A 25 9.98 -3.58 -8.64
CA GLU A 25 10.49 -4.92 -8.29
C GLU A 25 10.67 -5.10 -6.77
N VAL A 26 9.78 -4.50 -5.97
CA VAL A 26 9.79 -4.64 -4.51
C VAL A 26 9.03 -5.91 -4.16
N PRO A 27 9.64 -6.90 -3.47
CA PRO A 27 8.92 -8.11 -3.07
C PRO A 27 7.85 -7.81 -2.01
N PHE A 28 6.65 -8.34 -2.21
CA PHE A 28 5.51 -8.17 -1.30
C PHE A 28 4.57 -9.39 -1.34
N GLU A 29 3.74 -9.51 -0.31
CA GLU A 29 2.63 -10.45 -0.21
C GLU A 29 1.30 -9.71 -0.39
N ILE A 30 0.38 -10.29 -1.16
CA ILE A 30 -1.00 -9.82 -1.26
C ILE A 30 -1.84 -10.51 -0.19
N VAL A 31 -2.49 -9.72 0.65
CA VAL A 31 -3.51 -10.19 1.60
C VAL A 31 -4.86 -9.75 1.07
N ASN A 32 -5.59 -10.67 0.41
CA ASN A 32 -6.93 -10.38 -0.09
C ASN A 32 -7.89 -10.15 1.08
N VAL A 33 -8.54 -8.99 1.10
CA VAL A 33 -9.52 -8.65 2.13
C VAL A 33 -10.91 -8.88 1.58
N SER A 34 -11.72 -9.65 2.31
CA SER A 34 -13.08 -9.98 1.94
C SER A 34 -14.02 -8.79 2.16
N PHE A 35 -14.02 -7.86 1.20
CA PHE A 35 -14.78 -6.62 1.26
C PHE A 35 -16.29 -6.86 1.41
N TYR A 36 -16.87 -7.74 0.59
CA TYR A 36 -18.31 -8.04 0.61
C TYR A 36 -18.79 -8.73 1.89
N HIS A 37 -17.89 -9.37 2.64
CA HIS A 37 -18.20 -9.91 3.98
C HIS A 37 -17.82 -8.95 5.12
N GLY A 38 -17.41 -7.71 4.81
CA GLY A 38 -17.15 -6.67 5.81
C GLY A 38 -15.86 -6.84 6.61
N GLU A 39 -14.86 -7.58 6.10
CA GLU A 39 -13.61 -7.84 6.85
C GLU A 39 -12.88 -6.53 7.25
N HIS A 40 -12.88 -5.54 6.36
CA HIS A 40 -12.34 -4.19 6.59
C HIS A 40 -13.02 -3.43 7.74
N MET A 41 -14.22 -3.86 8.16
CA MET A 41 -14.98 -3.22 9.24
C MET A 41 -14.70 -3.80 10.62
N THR A 42 -13.98 -4.92 10.71
CA THR A 42 -13.68 -5.61 11.97
C THR A 42 -12.76 -4.77 12.88
N GLU A 43 -12.80 -5.04 14.18
CA GLU A 43 -11.88 -4.42 15.16
C GLU A 43 -10.41 -4.79 14.87
N GLU A 44 -10.17 -5.99 14.37
CA GLU A 44 -8.82 -6.43 13.99
C GLU A 44 -8.26 -5.69 12.77
N PHE A 45 -9.13 -5.29 11.83
CA PHE A 45 -8.73 -4.44 10.71
C PHE A 45 -8.56 -2.98 11.11
N GLU A 46 -9.38 -2.49 12.04
CA GLU A 46 -9.28 -1.13 12.59
C GLU A 46 -7.92 -0.85 13.23
N LYS A 47 -7.32 -1.86 13.88
CA LYS A 47 -5.94 -1.78 14.42
C LYS A 47 -4.88 -1.52 13.35
N LYS A 48 -5.18 -1.83 12.08
CA LYS A 48 -4.29 -1.60 10.91
C LYS A 48 -4.61 -0.26 10.26
N ASN A 49 -5.90 0.02 10.06
CA ASN A 49 -6.38 1.28 9.52
C ASN A 49 -7.70 1.70 10.20
N PRO A 50 -7.70 2.74 11.06
CA PRO A 50 -8.90 3.18 11.75
C PRO A 50 -9.96 3.77 10.80
N GLN A 51 -9.58 4.18 9.59
CA GLN A 51 -10.52 4.62 8.55
C GLN A 51 -11.34 3.46 7.96
N LYS A 52 -10.94 2.20 8.20
CA LYS A 52 -11.59 0.99 7.67
C LYS A 52 -11.64 0.96 6.14
N GLU A 53 -10.64 1.53 5.49
CA GLU A 53 -10.51 1.61 4.03
C GLU A 53 -9.37 0.73 3.51
N LEU A 54 -9.43 0.40 2.22
CA LEU A 54 -8.42 -0.36 1.49
C LEU A 54 -7.81 0.49 0.37
N PRO A 55 -6.53 0.28 0.01
CA PRO A 55 -5.59 -0.69 0.58
C PRO A 55 -4.93 -0.23 1.90
N VAL A 56 -4.20 -1.14 2.54
CA VAL A 56 -3.30 -0.84 3.67
C VAL A 56 -1.96 -1.53 3.42
N LEU A 57 -0.85 -0.83 3.67
CA LEU A 57 0.49 -1.38 3.63
C LEU A 57 0.95 -1.76 5.04
N GLU A 58 1.55 -2.93 5.20
CA GLU A 58 2.27 -3.32 6.42
C GLU A 58 3.74 -3.58 6.09
N ASP A 59 4.61 -2.86 6.80
CA ASP A 59 6.05 -2.95 6.69
C ASP A 59 6.65 -3.16 8.09
N ASP A 60 6.91 -4.42 8.45
CA ASP A 60 7.47 -4.79 9.76
C ASP A 60 6.71 -4.22 10.96
N GLY A 61 5.38 -4.26 10.90
CA GLY A 61 4.48 -3.75 11.94
C GLY A 61 4.18 -2.24 11.85
N PHE A 62 4.79 -1.52 10.90
CA PHE A 62 4.35 -0.19 10.51
C PHE A 62 3.18 -0.32 9.54
N PHE A 63 2.02 0.23 9.92
CA PHE A 63 0.83 0.27 9.07
C PHE A 63 0.66 1.64 8.44
N LEU A 64 0.41 1.67 7.13
CA LEU A 64 0.19 2.89 6.35
C LEU A 64 -1.05 2.74 5.46
N SER A 65 -2.04 3.60 5.67
CA SER A 65 -3.19 3.81 4.79
C SER A 65 -2.93 4.96 3.81
N GLU A 66 -3.92 5.31 2.98
CA GLU A 66 -3.83 6.29 1.90
C GLU A 66 -2.92 5.85 0.73
N SER A 67 -3.54 5.37 -0.34
CA SER A 67 -2.82 4.79 -1.49
C SER A 67 -1.72 5.69 -2.08
N VAL A 68 -1.94 7.00 -2.14
CA VAL A 68 -0.92 7.96 -2.62
C VAL A 68 0.27 8.02 -1.66
N ALA A 69 0.02 8.11 -0.35
CA ALA A 69 1.07 8.11 0.65
C ALA A 69 1.85 6.79 0.66
N MET A 70 1.15 5.66 0.48
CA MET A 70 1.79 4.35 0.32
C MET A 70 2.73 4.32 -0.90
N MET A 71 2.29 4.78 -2.07
CA MET A 71 3.14 4.82 -3.28
C MET A 71 4.37 5.71 -3.12
N GLN A 72 4.20 6.88 -2.49
CA GLN A 72 5.30 7.78 -2.14
C GLN A 72 6.29 7.09 -1.18
N TYR A 73 5.79 6.47 -0.12
CA TYR A 73 6.59 5.72 0.86
C TYR A 73 7.38 4.59 0.21
N ILE A 74 6.75 3.80 -0.66
CA ILE A 74 7.41 2.70 -1.38
C ILE A 74 8.58 3.24 -2.21
N CYS A 75 8.37 4.34 -2.93
CA CYS A 75 9.43 4.97 -3.71
C CYS A 75 10.55 5.49 -2.82
N ASP A 76 10.23 6.30 -1.81
CA ASP A 76 11.22 6.93 -0.92
C ASP A 76 12.04 5.88 -0.15
N LYS A 77 11.42 4.80 0.34
CA LYS A 77 12.11 3.77 1.14
C LYS A 77 12.92 2.78 0.30
N PHE A 78 12.32 2.24 -0.78
CA PHE A 78 12.91 1.12 -1.49
C PHE A 78 13.66 1.54 -2.77
N LYS A 79 13.28 2.66 -3.40
CA LYS A 79 13.88 3.13 -4.66
C LYS A 79 13.99 4.67 -4.71
N PRO A 80 14.71 5.32 -3.77
CA PRO A 80 14.73 6.79 -3.60
C PRO A 80 15.22 7.59 -4.82
N ASN A 81 15.90 6.95 -5.77
CA ASN A 81 16.40 7.57 -7.00
C ASN A 81 15.60 7.14 -8.25
N SER A 82 14.44 6.50 -8.07
CA SER A 82 13.59 6.09 -9.18
C SER A 82 13.01 7.31 -9.89
N PRO A 83 13.00 7.34 -11.24
CA PRO A 83 12.30 8.39 -11.98
C PRO A 83 10.77 8.34 -11.79
N LEU A 84 10.23 7.25 -11.21
CA LEU A 84 8.81 7.11 -10.89
C LEU A 84 8.36 8.12 -9.83
N TYR A 85 9.25 8.54 -8.93
CA TYR A 85 8.99 9.58 -7.94
C TYR A 85 10.24 10.46 -7.75
N PRO A 86 10.39 11.50 -8.60
CA PRO A 86 11.57 12.36 -8.59
C PRO A 86 11.80 13.05 -7.24
N THR A 87 13.05 13.39 -6.93
CA THR A 87 13.43 14.15 -5.73
C THR A 87 13.52 15.65 -5.95
N ASP A 88 13.60 16.08 -7.22
CA ASP A 88 13.51 17.50 -7.56
C ASP A 88 12.12 18.06 -7.17
N PRO A 89 12.04 19.15 -6.38
CA PRO A 89 10.76 19.65 -5.87
C PRO A 89 9.75 20.11 -6.94
N LYS A 90 10.20 20.44 -8.15
CA LYS A 90 9.30 20.87 -9.23
C LYS A 90 8.79 19.67 -10.03
N ALA A 91 9.59 18.62 -10.16
CA ALA A 91 9.20 17.38 -10.84
C ALA A 91 8.38 16.43 -9.94
N ARG A 92 8.51 16.57 -8.62
CA ARG A 92 7.73 15.86 -7.60
C ARG A 92 6.34 16.47 -7.42
#